data_AF-A0A9D8JA90-F1
#
_entry.id   AF-A0A9D8JA90-F1
#
_cell.length_a   1.000
_cell.length_b   1.000
_cell.length_c   1.000
_cell.angle_alpha   90.00
_cell.angle_beta   90.00
_cell.angle_gamma   90.00
#
_symmetry.space_group_name_H-M   'P 1'
#
loop_
_entity.id
_entity.type
_entity.pdbx_description
1 polymer ?
#
loop_
_entity_poly.entity_id
_entity_poly.type
_entity_poly.pdbx_seq_one_letter_code
_entity_poly.pdbx_strand_id
1 'polypeptide(L)'
;MISKPLIALTIAALAASCLTLSSAQAATQSKRIDLNTAEDATLAQRRIQCGSVDNTPTVYSFHGEAFARVPGERDRKLFDVEGYNIRQCVTVTDPVRGTGWRLVSRELLLYVDPATGELLKEWKNPWSGQTVKVLQTVNDPVNQRPVFPIGADGKPNAWPATISGDT
;
A
#
# COMPACT_ATOMS: atom_id res chain seq x y z
N MET A 1 -85.03 -19.69 26.59
CA MET A 1 -85.08 -20.79 25.60
C MET A 1 -83.90 -20.56 24.67
N ILE A 2 -82.78 -21.27 24.89
CA ILE A 2 -82.30 -22.40 24.05
C ILE A 2 -82.04 -21.89 22.62
N SER A 3 -80.83 -21.79 22.05
CA SER A 3 -79.69 -22.70 22.09
C SER A 3 -78.42 -22.01 21.53
N LYS A 4 -77.23 -22.47 21.96
CA LYS A 4 -76.07 -22.65 21.05
C LYS A 4 -76.10 -24.13 20.61
N PRO A 5 -75.70 -24.51 19.38
CA PRO A 5 -74.27 -24.85 19.18
C PRO A 5 -73.69 -24.68 17.76
N LEU A 6 -72.37 -24.94 17.74
CA LEU A 6 -71.34 -25.14 16.72
C LEU A 6 -71.74 -25.62 15.31
N ILE A 7 -70.86 -25.36 14.35
CA ILE A 7 -70.28 -26.22 13.26
C ILE A 7 -69.75 -25.25 12.17
N ALA A 8 -68.65 -25.41 11.45
CA ALA A 8 -67.38 -26.13 11.56
C ALA A 8 -66.51 -25.57 10.40
N LEU A 9 -65.19 -25.64 10.57
CA LEU A 9 -64.18 -25.88 9.52
C LEU A 9 -64.27 -25.13 8.17
N THR A 10 -63.27 -24.27 7.90
CA THR A 10 -62.51 -24.35 6.63
C THR A 10 -61.15 -23.68 6.82
N ILE A 11 -60.14 -24.53 6.97
CA ILE A 11 -58.72 -24.21 6.78
C ILE A 11 -58.45 -24.24 5.27
N ALA A 12 -57.48 -23.42 4.84
CA ALA A 12 -56.76 -23.44 3.56
C ALA A 12 -57.35 -22.60 2.41
N ALA A 13 -56.85 -21.36 2.30
CA ALA A 13 -56.41 -20.78 1.02
C ALA A 13 -55.63 -19.48 1.26
N LEU A 14 -54.31 -19.58 1.42
CA LEU A 14 -53.39 -18.51 0.99
C LEU A 14 -52.09 -19.19 0.58
N ALA A 15 -52.16 -19.83 -0.58
CA ALA A 15 -51.02 -20.29 -1.31
C ALA A 15 -50.22 -19.09 -1.83
N ALA A 16 -48.93 -19.10 -1.51
CA ALA A 16 -47.83 -18.68 -2.36
C ALA A 16 -47.94 -17.30 -3.04
N SER A 17 -47.45 -16.25 -2.37
CA SER A 17 -46.86 -15.08 -3.04
C SER A 17 -45.82 -14.40 -2.14
N CYS A 18 -44.92 -15.18 -1.53
CA CYS A 18 -43.61 -14.64 -1.17
C CYS A 18 -42.73 -14.69 -2.43
N LEU A 19 -42.93 -13.71 -3.32
CA LEU A 19 -41.94 -13.37 -4.33
C LEU A 19 -40.67 -13.00 -3.58
N THR A 20 -39.73 -13.93 -3.59
CA THR A 20 -38.36 -13.73 -3.17
C THR A 20 -37.80 -12.58 -4.02
N LEU A 21 -37.73 -11.39 -3.42
CA LEU A 21 -36.83 -10.34 -3.86
C LEU A 21 -35.40 -10.90 -3.68
N SER A 22 -34.96 -11.71 -4.64
CA SER A 22 -33.55 -11.95 -4.85
C SER A 22 -32.97 -10.60 -5.25
N SER A 23 -32.50 -9.85 -4.27
CA SER A 23 -31.53 -8.79 -4.50
C SER A 23 -30.32 -9.45 -5.14
N ALA A 24 -30.31 -9.46 -6.48
CA ALA A 24 -29.14 -9.71 -7.26
C ALA A 24 -28.14 -8.61 -6.91
N GLN A 25 -27.35 -8.84 -5.87
CA GLN A 25 -26.07 -8.20 -5.71
C GLN A 25 -25.26 -8.65 -6.92
N ALA A 26 -25.34 -7.86 -7.99
CA ALA A 26 -24.37 -7.90 -9.05
C ALA A 26 -23.03 -7.65 -8.36
N ALA A 27 -22.28 -8.73 -8.12
CA ALA A 27 -20.89 -8.62 -7.74
C ALA A 27 -20.24 -7.82 -8.87
N THR A 28 -19.95 -6.54 -8.61
CA THR A 28 -19.10 -5.75 -9.48
C THR A 28 -17.79 -6.48 -9.57
N GLN A 29 -17.62 -7.23 -10.67
CA GLN A 29 -16.39 -7.92 -10.96
C GLN A 29 -15.30 -6.85 -10.95
N SER A 30 -14.36 -6.94 -10.02
CA SER A 30 -13.27 -5.97 -9.91
C SER A 30 -12.58 -5.89 -11.26
N LYS A 31 -12.65 -4.72 -11.92
CA LYS A 31 -11.91 -4.46 -13.17
C LYS A 31 -10.44 -4.82 -12.94
N ARG A 32 -9.86 -5.65 -13.81
CA ARG A 32 -8.41 -5.95 -13.80
C ARG A 32 -7.67 -4.66 -14.14
N ILE A 33 -6.58 -4.38 -13.41
CA ILE A 33 -5.71 -3.23 -13.70
C ILE A 33 -5.05 -3.46 -15.07
N ASP A 34 -5.20 -2.50 -15.98
CA ASP A 34 -4.49 -2.47 -17.27
C ASP A 34 -3.31 -1.48 -17.22
N LEU A 35 -2.11 -2.01 -17.01
CA LEU A 35 -0.87 -1.22 -16.89
C LEU A 35 -0.49 -0.44 -18.16
N ASN A 36 -1.18 -0.66 -19.29
CA ASN A 36 -0.98 0.10 -20.53
C ASN A 36 -1.75 1.44 -20.52
N THR A 37 -2.66 1.65 -19.58
CA THR A 37 -3.35 2.93 -19.41
C THR A 37 -2.70 3.75 -18.30
N ALA A 38 -2.66 5.07 -18.46
CA ALA A 38 -1.99 5.93 -17.49
C ALA A 38 -2.73 5.99 -16.15
N GLU A 39 -4.06 5.90 -16.18
CA GLU A 39 -4.92 5.86 -15.01
C GLU A 39 -4.65 4.60 -14.18
N ASP A 40 -4.69 3.42 -14.82
CA ASP A 40 -4.50 2.15 -14.09
C ASP A 40 -3.02 1.95 -13.71
N ALA A 41 -2.04 2.43 -14.50
CA ALA A 41 -0.64 2.47 -14.09
C ALA A 41 -0.43 3.35 -12.85
N THR A 42 -1.08 4.52 -12.80
CA THR A 42 -1.04 5.42 -11.65
C THR A 42 -1.73 4.81 -10.43
N LEU A 43 -2.86 4.12 -10.62
CA LEU A 43 -3.58 3.39 -9.57
C LEU A 43 -2.75 2.21 -9.04
N ALA A 44 -2.07 1.46 -9.92
CA ALA A 44 -1.19 0.37 -9.52
C ALA A 44 -0.04 0.88 -8.63
N GLN A 45 0.60 1.99 -9.02
CA GLN A 45 1.64 2.63 -8.22
C GLN A 45 1.10 3.04 -6.84
N ARG A 46 -0.09 3.65 -6.77
CA ARG A 46 -0.74 3.98 -5.48
C ARG A 46 -0.94 2.74 -4.63
N ARG A 47 -1.48 1.66 -5.20
CA ARG A 47 -1.77 0.42 -4.47
C ARG A 47 -0.50 -0.18 -3.86
N ILE A 48 0.60 -0.20 -4.61
CA ILE A 48 1.91 -0.64 -4.12
C ILE A 48 2.39 0.25 -2.98
N GLN A 49 2.15 1.56 -3.09
CA GLN A 49 2.65 2.52 -2.11
C GLN A 49 1.83 2.56 -0.82
N CYS A 50 0.52 2.39 -0.85
CA CYS A 50 -0.30 2.75 0.33
C CYS A 50 -1.70 2.13 0.30
N GLY A 51 -1.98 1.23 -0.65
CA GLY A 51 -3.33 0.73 -0.90
C GLY A 51 -4.22 1.73 -1.64
N SER A 52 -5.53 1.44 -1.70
CA SER A 52 -6.52 2.23 -2.46
C SER A 52 -7.37 3.15 -1.59
N VAL A 53 -7.21 3.12 -0.27
CA VAL A 53 -8.04 3.88 0.67
C VAL A 53 -7.29 5.13 1.10
N ASP A 54 -7.96 6.29 1.05
CA ASP A 54 -7.36 7.54 1.51
C ASP A 54 -7.14 7.53 3.02
N ASN A 55 -6.09 8.23 3.46
CA ASN A 55 -5.80 8.48 4.88
C ASN A 55 -5.71 7.23 5.76
N THR A 56 -5.36 6.08 5.17
CA THR A 56 -5.18 4.83 5.91
C THR A 56 -3.68 4.55 6.07
N PRO A 57 -3.13 4.59 7.29
CA PRO A 57 -1.74 4.25 7.53
C PRO A 57 -1.45 2.80 7.13
N THR A 58 -0.39 2.63 6.35
CA THR A 58 0.13 1.34 5.89
C THR A 58 1.60 1.24 6.25
N VAL A 59 2.01 0.06 6.70
CA VAL A 59 3.42 -0.25 6.97
C VAL A 59 4.09 -0.69 5.68
N TYR A 60 5.23 -0.11 5.36
CA TYR A 60 6.11 -0.62 4.32
C TYR A 60 7.49 -0.90 4.89
N SER A 61 7.89 -2.15 4.82
CA SER A 61 9.18 -2.61 5.27
C SER A 61 10.13 -2.83 4.10
N PHE A 62 11.40 -2.61 4.35
CA PHE A 62 12.48 -2.91 3.42
C PHE A 62 13.72 -3.29 4.22
N HIS A 63 14.57 -4.14 3.67
CA HIS A 63 15.84 -4.54 4.29
C HIS A 63 16.94 -4.52 3.24
N GLY A 64 18.18 -4.51 3.68
CA GLY A 64 19.32 -4.57 2.78
C GLY A 64 20.66 -4.49 3.48
N GLU A 65 21.68 -4.22 2.70
CA GLU A 65 23.07 -4.15 3.13
C GLU A 65 23.65 -2.78 2.77
N ALA A 66 24.30 -2.11 3.73
CA ALA A 66 24.96 -0.84 3.52
C ALA A 66 26.45 -1.05 3.23
N PHE A 67 26.91 -0.59 2.07
CA PHE A 67 28.31 -0.67 1.66
C PHE A 67 28.96 0.70 1.57
N ALA A 68 30.23 0.79 1.96
CA ALA A 68 31.08 1.90 1.62
C ALA A 68 31.85 1.63 0.33
N ARG A 69 31.92 2.66 -0.51
CA ARG A 69 32.73 2.69 -1.72
C ARG A 69 33.80 3.78 -1.58
N VAL A 70 35.06 3.37 -1.67
CA VAL A 70 36.23 4.26 -1.61
C VAL A 70 37.09 3.99 -2.86
N PRO A 71 37.47 5.01 -3.64
CA PRO A 71 38.30 4.82 -4.82
C PRO A 71 39.60 4.07 -4.50
N GLY A 72 39.91 3.02 -5.26
CA GLY A 72 41.11 2.19 -5.07
C GLY A 72 40.97 1.10 -4.00
N GLU A 73 39.85 1.02 -3.30
CA GLU A 73 39.55 -0.04 -2.35
C GLU A 73 38.39 -0.92 -2.83
N ARG A 74 38.36 -2.18 -2.38
CA ARG A 74 37.16 -3.00 -2.54
C ARG A 74 36.04 -2.43 -1.67
N ASP A 75 34.81 -2.47 -2.20
CA ASP A 75 33.62 -2.11 -1.42
C ASP A 75 33.56 -2.93 -0.11
N ARG A 76 33.26 -2.23 0.98
CA ARG A 76 33.21 -2.82 2.33
C ARG A 76 31.78 -2.82 2.82
N LYS A 77 31.24 -3.99 3.18
CA LYS A 77 29.98 -4.07 3.90
C LYS A 77 30.18 -3.44 5.28
N LEU A 78 29.36 -2.45 5.60
CA LEU A 78 29.41 -1.74 6.88
C LEU A 78 28.35 -2.28 7.83
N PHE A 79 27.10 -2.37 7.36
CA PHE A 79 25.92 -2.67 8.17
C PHE A 79 24.94 -3.52 7.36
N ASP A 80 24.07 -4.23 8.07
CA ASP A 80 22.75 -4.52 7.54
C ASP A 80 21.80 -3.37 7.89
N VAL A 81 20.70 -3.24 7.14
CA VAL A 81 19.68 -2.23 7.40
C VAL A 81 18.29 -2.83 7.43
N GLU A 82 17.49 -2.35 8.38
CA GLU A 82 16.06 -2.64 8.51
C GLU A 82 15.29 -1.34 8.47
N GLY A 83 14.41 -1.21 7.48
CA GLY A 83 13.70 0.00 7.15
C GLY A 83 12.19 -0.16 7.32
N TYR A 84 11.56 0.86 7.90
CA TYR A 84 10.11 0.92 8.06
C TYR A 84 9.61 2.31 7.70
N ASN A 85 8.59 2.37 6.85
CA ASN A 85 7.93 3.60 6.48
C ASN A 85 6.44 3.49 6.83
N ILE A 86 5.96 4.39 7.69
CA ILE A 86 4.53 4.52 7.96
C ILE A 86 3.98 5.58 7.02
N ARG A 87 3.22 5.12 6.04
CA ARG A 87 2.74 5.94 4.93
C ARG A 87 1.26 5.82 4.71
N GLN A 88 0.68 6.90 4.22
CA GLN A 88 -0.69 6.96 3.74
C GLN A 88 -0.73 7.77 2.45
N CYS A 89 -1.74 7.50 1.64
CA CYS A 89 -2.01 8.32 0.46
C CYS A 89 -3.31 9.09 0.59
N VAL A 90 -3.35 10.19 -0.13
CA VAL A 90 -4.54 10.99 -0.35
C VAL A 90 -4.77 11.15 -1.84
N THR A 91 -6.02 11.10 -2.26
CA THR A 91 -6.43 11.46 -3.61
C THR A 91 -6.23 12.95 -3.83
N VAL A 92 -5.71 13.31 -4.99
CA VAL A 92 -5.60 14.71 -5.43
C VAL A 92 -6.19 14.84 -6.83
N THR A 93 -6.74 16.00 -7.17
CA THR A 93 -7.31 16.26 -8.49
C THR A 93 -6.61 17.45 -9.13
N ASP A 94 -6.25 17.29 -10.39
CA ASP A 94 -5.73 18.36 -11.24
C ASP A 94 -6.62 18.47 -12.49
N PRO A 95 -7.03 19.68 -12.89
CA PRO A 95 -7.98 19.88 -13.99
C PRO A 95 -7.43 19.44 -15.35
N VAL A 96 -6.12 19.42 -15.53
CA VAL A 96 -5.46 19.01 -16.79
C VAL A 96 -4.92 17.59 -16.67
N ARG A 97 -4.38 17.25 -15.49
CA ARG A 97 -3.62 16.01 -15.29
C ARG A 97 -4.44 14.83 -14.77
N GLY A 98 -5.67 15.08 -14.35
CA GLY A 98 -6.63 14.08 -13.88
C GLY A 98 -6.56 13.81 -12.38
N THR A 99 -7.13 12.67 -11.97
CA THR A 99 -7.13 12.22 -10.57
C THR A 99 -5.85 11.46 -10.26
N GLY A 100 -5.07 12.00 -9.35
CA GLY A 100 -3.81 11.45 -8.88
C GLY A 100 -3.83 11.08 -7.40
N TRP A 101 -2.65 10.86 -6.85
CA TRP A 101 -2.45 10.59 -5.44
C TRP A 101 -1.16 11.22 -4.92
N ARG A 102 -1.11 11.47 -3.61
CA ARG A 102 0.08 11.96 -2.91
C ARG A 102 0.35 11.09 -1.69
N LEU A 103 1.59 10.65 -1.54
CA LEU A 103 2.07 9.97 -0.35
C LEU A 103 2.58 10.97 0.68
N VAL A 104 2.15 10.76 1.92
CA VAL A 104 2.73 11.40 3.10
C VAL A 104 3.18 10.33 4.08
N SER A 105 4.35 10.52 4.67
CA SER A 105 4.94 9.48 5.51
C SER A 105 6.04 9.97 6.45
N ARG A 106 6.43 9.05 7.33
CA ARG A 106 7.64 9.10 8.16
C ARG A 106 8.39 7.78 8.01
N GLU A 107 9.70 7.81 8.19
CA GLU A 107 10.60 6.68 7.92
C GLU A 107 11.59 6.44 9.04
N LEU A 108 11.84 5.17 9.32
CA LEU A 108 12.91 4.66 10.15
C LEU A 108 13.85 3.83 9.27
N LEU A 109 15.15 4.07 9.38
CA LEU A 109 16.19 3.15 8.92
C LEU A 109 17.09 2.79 10.11
N LEU A 110 17.06 1.52 10.47
CA LEU A 110 17.86 0.96 11.53
C LEU A 110 19.12 0.33 10.93
N TYR A 111 20.29 0.77 11.38
CA TYR A 111 21.57 0.12 11.14
C TYR A 111 21.72 -1.05 12.12
N VAL A 112 22.05 -2.21 11.57
CA VAL A 112 22.13 -3.49 12.26
C VAL A 112 23.53 -4.06 12.07
N ASP A 113 24.07 -4.68 13.12
CA ASP A 113 25.35 -5.39 13.05
C ASP A 113 25.22 -6.58 12.08
N PRO A 114 26.04 -6.65 11.02
CA PRO A 114 25.90 -7.68 9.99
C PRO A 114 26.36 -9.08 10.44
N ALA A 115 27.05 -9.19 11.58
CA ALA A 115 27.46 -10.48 12.14
C ALA A 115 26.43 -11.01 13.15
N THR A 116 25.81 -10.13 13.95
CA THR A 116 24.90 -10.55 15.04
C THR A 116 23.41 -10.34 14.74
N GLY A 117 23.07 -9.44 13.81
CA GLY A 117 21.68 -9.03 13.57
C GLY A 117 21.12 -8.11 14.65
N GLU A 118 21.93 -7.64 15.61
CA GLU A 118 21.48 -6.73 16.67
C GLU A 118 21.51 -5.26 16.22
N LEU A 119 20.62 -4.44 16.82
CA LEU A 119 20.62 -3.00 16.59
C LEU A 119 21.97 -2.39 16.93
N LEU A 120 22.61 -1.76 15.95
CA LEU A 120 23.95 -1.20 16.12
C LEU A 120 23.88 0.09 16.93
N LYS A 121 24.50 0.11 18.11
CA LYS A 121 24.54 1.28 19.01
C LYS A 121 25.84 2.06 18.92
N GLU A 122 26.93 1.34 18.71
CA GLU A 122 28.27 1.87 18.53
C GLU A 122 28.92 1.20 17.32
N TRP A 123 29.76 1.93 16.61
CA TRP A 123 30.44 1.44 15.44
C TRP A 123 31.90 1.87 15.44
N LYS A 124 32.80 0.91 15.21
CA LYS A 124 34.22 1.19 15.01
C LYS A 124 34.47 1.57 13.57
N ASN A 125 34.72 2.85 13.32
CA ASN A 125 35.02 3.36 11.99
C ASN A 125 36.35 2.75 11.48
N PRO A 126 36.35 2.03 10.34
CA PRO A 126 37.54 1.31 9.86
C PRO A 126 38.62 2.22 9.27
N TRP A 127 38.31 3.50 9.01
CA TRP A 127 39.28 4.47 8.48
C TRP A 127 39.90 5.33 9.58
N SER A 128 39.13 5.80 10.56
CA SER A 128 39.66 6.59 11.69
C SER A 128 40.07 5.75 12.89
N GLY A 129 39.60 4.50 12.98
CA GLY A 129 39.80 3.62 14.13
C GLY A 129 38.95 3.97 15.37
N GLN A 130 38.21 5.08 15.32
CA GLN A 130 37.38 5.56 16.44
C GLN A 130 36.08 4.78 16.55
N THR A 131 35.66 4.51 17.78
CA THR A 131 34.29 4.04 18.07
C THR A 131 33.37 5.24 18.21
N VAL A 132 32.31 5.28 17.40
CA VAL A 132 31.31 6.35 17.39
C VAL A 132 29.94 5.79 17.75
N LYS A 133 29.09 6.62 18.37
CA LYS A 133 27.68 6.28 18.56
C LYS A 133 26.96 6.30 17.23
N VAL A 134 26.14 5.29 16.98
CA VAL A 134 25.33 5.18 15.77
C VAL A 134 24.03 5.93 15.99
N LEU A 135 23.71 6.84 15.07
CA LEU A 135 22.42 7.49 15.00
C LEU A 135 21.57 6.75 13.97
N GLN A 136 20.44 6.23 14.43
CA GLN A 136 19.44 5.64 13.56
C GLN A 136 18.76 6.74 12.74
N THR A 137 18.37 6.42 11.51
CA THR A 137 17.70 7.41 10.66
C THR A 137 16.24 7.47 11.06
N VAL A 138 15.76 8.64 11.47
CA VAL A 138 14.37 8.89 11.85
C VAL A 138 13.89 10.12 11.09
N ASN A 139 13.41 9.91 9.86
CA ASN A 139 12.96 10.98 9.00
C ASN A 139 11.46 11.24 9.22
N ASP A 140 11.12 12.47 9.58
CA ASP A 140 9.74 12.95 9.64
C ASP A 140 9.71 14.40 9.11
N PRO A 141 9.22 14.66 7.87
CA PRO A 141 8.52 13.73 6.96
C PRO A 141 9.39 13.17 5.80
N VAL A 142 8.89 12.12 5.12
CA VAL A 142 9.41 11.58 3.84
C VAL A 142 8.33 11.60 2.75
N ASN A 143 7.85 12.80 2.44
CA ASN A 143 6.74 12.97 1.51
C ASN A 143 7.17 12.93 0.04
N GLN A 144 6.27 12.47 -0.82
CA GLN A 144 6.44 12.48 -2.26
C GLN A 144 5.58 13.59 -2.90
N ARG A 145 6.02 14.11 -4.07
CA ARG A 145 5.19 14.96 -4.93
C ARG A 145 4.01 14.17 -5.50
N PRO A 146 2.84 14.77 -5.73
CA PRO A 146 1.71 14.03 -6.27
C PRO A 146 2.01 13.38 -7.63
N VAL A 147 1.49 12.18 -7.83
CA VAL A 147 1.54 11.41 -9.08
C VAL A 147 0.18 11.48 -9.75
N PHE A 148 0.18 11.76 -11.05
CA PHE A 148 -1.03 11.90 -11.86
C PHE A 148 -0.92 11.03 -13.12
N PRO A 149 -2.05 10.64 -13.74
CA PRO A 149 -2.07 9.99 -15.04
C PRO A 149 -1.35 10.78 -16.13
N ILE A 150 -1.40 12.11 -16.10
CA ILE A 150 -0.59 12.94 -17.01
C ILE A 150 0.58 13.57 -16.26
N GLY A 151 1.79 13.42 -16.80
CA GLY A 151 3.03 14.01 -16.31
C GLY A 151 3.02 15.53 -16.37
N ALA A 152 3.97 16.16 -15.67
CA ALA A 152 4.16 17.61 -15.77
C ALA A 152 4.62 18.06 -17.17
N ASP A 153 5.14 17.13 -17.97
CA ASP A 153 5.52 17.29 -19.37
C ASP A 153 4.35 17.03 -20.35
N GLY A 154 3.13 16.81 -19.84
CA GLY A 154 1.95 16.54 -20.64
C GLY A 154 1.86 15.11 -21.20
N LYS A 155 2.81 14.24 -20.88
CA LYS A 155 2.81 12.85 -21.38
C LYS A 155 2.03 11.93 -20.44
N PRO A 156 1.37 10.88 -20.97
CA PRO A 156 0.77 9.85 -20.14
C PRO A 156 1.83 9.15 -19.28
N ASN A 157 1.52 8.93 -18.01
CA ASN A 157 2.34 8.17 -17.08
C ASN A 157 2.39 6.71 -17.53
N ALA A 158 3.58 6.17 -17.71
CA ALA A 158 3.79 4.78 -18.08
C ALA A 158 4.11 3.95 -16.84
N TRP A 159 3.80 2.66 -16.90
CA TRP A 159 4.25 1.72 -15.88
C TRP A 159 5.80 1.66 -15.84
N PRO A 160 6.45 1.99 -14.71
CA PRO A 160 7.90 2.18 -14.66
C PRO A 160 8.67 0.89 -14.38
N ALA A 161 8.00 -0.26 -14.27
CA ALA A 161 8.60 -1.52 -13.85
C ALA A 161 8.45 -2.61 -14.91
N THR A 162 9.27 -3.64 -14.80
CA THR A 162 9.17 -4.85 -15.64
C THR A 162 8.25 -5.86 -14.98
N ILE A 163 7.39 -6.49 -15.77
CA ILE A 163 6.62 -7.66 -15.33
C ILE A 163 7.50 -8.89 -15.55
N SER A 164 7.75 -9.65 -14.48
CA SER A 164 8.53 -10.88 -14.53
C SER A 164 7.61 -12.07 -14.25
N GLY A 165 7.62 -13.07 -15.14
CA GLY A 165 6.77 -14.27 -15.09
C GLY A 165 5.63 -14.24 -16.12
N ASP A 166 5.03 -15.41 -16.36
CA ASP A 166 3.89 -15.54 -17.28
C ASP A 166 2.60 -15.08 -16.57
N THR A 167 1.94 -14.05 -17.10
CA THR A 167 0.66 -13.49 -16.60
C THR A 167 -0.53 -13.85 -17.45
#